data_AF-G4TNZ3-F1
#
_entry.id   AF-G4TNZ3-F1
#
_cell.length_a   1.000
_cell.length_b   1.000
_cell.length_c   1.000
_cell.angle_alpha   90.00
_cell.angle_beta   90.00
_cell.angle_gamma   90.00
#
_symmetry.space_group_name_H-M   'P 1'
#
loop_
_entity.id
_entity.type
_entity.pdbx_description
1 polymer ?
#
loop_
_entity_poly.entity_id
_entity_poly.type
_entity_poly.pdbx_seq_one_letter_code
_entity_poly.pdbx_strand_id
1 'polypeptide(L)'
;MFGSVFLGDPRQRILASTSPPSSPLPHGPPHISPEVALQLRIRWLEALLLGVNEVEGKSVNKKSSKTAGASSGAVTPVSATRRKPVSGEEEADDADMTDEEEPYSTDENTLIRQAEEIQRRLDAIVEKYDDLAMFIQSYDKHAHLFTPLFAFNHQNPSTAPAYNSLSSADLDALLQEMEPEIREADRSLASIIQLEKQGVTSAGKLEEYEPLLPRLAEVVKKHKEDTNRFDALESRLMGLLERYNERVGIMSELFVQWNDTIRDAEADIVKLEKELAKRQEQGLQ
;
A
#
# COMPACT_ATOMS: atom_id res chain seq x y z
N MET A 1 -38.05 10.94 74.82
CA MET A 1 -37.44 9.76 75.49
C MET A 1 -36.26 9.34 74.64
N PHE A 2 -35.06 9.88 74.88
CA PHE A 2 -33.99 9.28 75.73
C PHE A 2 -33.66 7.86 75.27
N GLY A 3 -32.46 7.48 74.86
CA GLY A 3 -31.14 8.10 74.70
C GLY A 3 -30.39 7.23 73.66
N SER A 4 -29.07 7.14 73.55
CA SER A 4 -27.93 7.74 74.20
C SER A 4 -26.74 7.36 73.31
N VAL A 5 -25.99 8.36 72.89
CA VAL A 5 -24.51 8.43 72.92
C VAL A 5 -23.76 7.12 72.70
N PHE A 6 -23.22 6.92 71.50
CA PHE A 6 -22.05 6.07 71.29
C PHE A 6 -20.80 6.97 71.39
N LEU A 7 -20.02 6.72 72.43
CA LEU A 7 -18.84 7.45 72.87
C LEU A 7 -17.61 6.59 72.62
N GLY A 8 -16.64 7.16 71.88
CA GLY A 8 -15.21 6.93 72.08
C GLY A 8 -14.59 5.60 71.65
N ASP A 9 -13.72 5.65 70.64
CA ASP A 9 -12.31 5.28 70.91
C ASP A 9 -11.35 6.02 69.94
N PRO A 10 -10.43 6.85 70.46
CA PRO A 10 -9.35 7.48 69.71
C PRO A 10 -7.99 6.97 70.19
N ARG A 11 -7.36 6.06 69.43
CA ARG A 11 -5.92 5.65 69.48
C ARG A 11 -5.83 4.42 68.56
N GLN A 12 -5.05 4.31 67.50
CA GLN A 12 -3.64 4.63 67.30
C GLN A 12 -3.38 4.76 65.78
N ARG A 13 -3.12 5.97 65.27
CA ARG A 13 -2.44 6.14 63.98
C ARG A 13 -0.95 6.11 64.26
N ILE A 14 -0.31 4.96 64.08
CA ILE A 14 1.14 4.89 63.98
C ILE A 14 1.51 5.46 62.61
N LEU A 15 2.05 6.68 62.63
CA LEU A 15 2.69 7.32 61.50
C LEU A 15 4.00 6.57 61.22
N ALA A 16 3.98 5.66 60.24
CA ALA A 16 5.20 5.15 59.64
C ALA A 16 5.79 6.23 58.72
N SER A 17 6.57 7.12 59.33
CA SER A 17 7.55 7.98 58.68
C SER A 17 8.68 7.09 58.13
N THR A 18 8.53 6.63 56.90
CA THR A 18 9.60 5.99 56.12
C THR A 18 10.16 7.04 55.17
N SER A 19 11.28 7.65 55.59
CA SER A 19 12.18 8.41 54.72
C SER A 19 12.67 7.52 53.57
N PRO A 20 12.57 7.95 52.30
CA PRO A 20 13.15 7.20 51.19
C PRO A 20 14.68 7.24 51.26
N PRO A 21 15.38 6.15 50.91
CA PRO A 21 16.83 6.09 50.92
C PRO A 21 17.43 7.00 49.84
N SER A 22 18.36 7.85 50.26
CA SER A 22 19.23 8.67 49.40
C SER A 22 19.99 7.78 48.41
N SER A 23 19.65 7.90 47.13
CA SER A 23 20.39 7.27 46.04
C SER A 23 21.57 8.18 45.64
N PRO A 24 22.79 7.64 45.46
CA PRO A 24 23.92 8.43 45.01
C PRO A 24 23.71 8.94 43.58
N LEU A 25 23.99 10.23 43.35
CA LEU A 25 23.89 10.90 42.05
C LEU A 25 24.69 10.16 40.97
N PRO A 26 24.11 9.86 39.81
CA PRO A 26 24.87 9.37 38.66
C PRO A 26 25.74 10.49 38.10
N HIS A 27 26.94 10.09 37.71
CA HIS A 27 27.98 10.91 37.09
C HIS A 27 27.43 11.80 35.97
N GLY A 28 27.97 13.01 35.87
CA GLY A 28 27.63 13.98 34.82
C GLY A 28 27.73 13.37 33.41
N PRO A 29 27.04 13.99 32.43
CA PRO A 29 26.93 13.44 31.07
C PRO A 29 28.32 13.07 30.53
N PRO A 30 28.48 11.88 29.91
CA PRO A 30 29.76 11.41 29.44
C PRO A 30 30.36 12.44 28.48
N HIS A 31 31.53 12.99 28.85
CA HIS A 31 32.27 13.93 28.01
C HIS A 31 32.91 13.16 26.86
N ILE A 32 32.14 12.96 25.79
CA ILE A 32 32.61 12.34 24.55
C ILE A 32 33.65 13.29 23.94
N SER A 33 34.87 12.79 23.69
CA SER A 33 35.89 13.58 23.00
C SER A 33 35.39 13.98 21.61
N PRO A 34 35.66 15.22 21.14
CA PRO A 34 35.11 15.74 19.89
C PRO A 34 35.48 14.88 18.68
N GLU A 35 36.61 14.19 18.77
CA GLU A 35 37.09 13.25 17.76
C GLU A 35 36.21 11.99 17.67
N VAL A 36 35.77 11.44 18.80
CA VAL A 36 34.86 10.28 18.83
C VAL A 36 33.47 10.67 18.35
N ALA A 37 33.00 11.87 18.68
CA ALA A 37 31.72 12.39 18.19
C ALA A 37 31.73 12.55 16.66
N LEU A 38 32.83 13.04 16.08
CA LEU A 38 33.00 13.14 14.63
C LEU A 38 33.02 11.77 13.95
N GLN A 39 33.79 10.81 14.50
CA GLN A 39 33.83 9.45 13.96
C GLN A 39 32.45 8.78 14.00
N LEU A 40 31.69 8.95 15.09
CA LEU A 40 30.34 8.40 15.20
C LEU A 40 29.41 9.02 14.17
N ARG A 41 29.51 10.34 13.94
CA ARG A 41 28.68 11.07 12.99
C ARG A 41 28.99 10.68 11.54
N ILE A 42 30.27 10.50 11.20
CA ILE A 42 30.69 10.00 9.88
C ILE A 42 30.15 8.57 9.67
N ARG A 43 30.29 7.69 10.66
CA ARG A 43 29.78 6.32 10.57
C ARG A 43 28.26 6.24 10.50
N TRP A 44 27.56 7.18 11.13
CA TRP A 44 26.11 7.28 11.06
C TRP A 44 25.64 7.79 9.68
N LEU A 45 26.37 8.75 9.10
CA LEU A 45 26.15 9.20 7.73
C LEU A 45 26.45 8.09 6.72
N GLU A 46 27.51 7.30 6.94
CA GLU A 46 27.82 6.11 6.13
C GLU A 46 26.68 5.09 6.19
N ALA A 47 26.14 4.80 7.39
CA ALA A 47 25.01 3.87 7.57
C ALA A 47 23.70 4.38 6.95
N LEU A 48 23.47 5.70 6.94
CA LEU A 48 22.32 6.30 6.27
C LEU A 48 22.46 6.30 4.74
N LEU A 49 23.65 6.56 4.23
CA LEU A 49 23.91 6.73 2.80
C LEU A 49 24.07 5.39 2.07
N LEU A 50 24.74 4.42 2.69
CA LEU A 50 24.92 3.07 2.12
C LEU A 50 23.78 2.12 2.51
N GLY A 51 22.87 2.57 3.38
CA GLY A 51 21.91 1.72 4.06
C GLY A 51 22.61 0.82 5.09
N VAL A 52 21.95 0.60 6.22
CA VAL A 52 22.32 -0.52 7.10
C VAL A 52 22.08 -1.79 6.29
N ASN A 53 23.14 -2.31 5.65
CA ASN A 53 23.13 -3.68 5.16
C ASN A 53 22.91 -4.55 6.41
N GLU A 54 21.68 -5.03 6.60
CA GLU A 54 21.40 -6.16 7.48
C GLU A 54 22.39 -7.25 7.10
N VAL A 55 23.39 -7.42 7.96
CA VAL A 55 24.41 -8.44 7.80
C VAL A 55 23.68 -9.77 7.71
N GLU A 56 23.81 -10.40 6.55
CA GLU A 56 23.31 -11.73 6.22
C GLU A 56 23.49 -12.71 7.39
N GLY A 57 22.39 -12.99 8.09
CA GLY A 57 22.28 -14.12 8.99
C GLY A 57 22.23 -15.42 8.19
N LYS A 58 23.39 -15.98 7.87
CA LYS A 58 23.57 -17.38 7.48
C LYS A 58 22.78 -18.30 8.42
N SER A 59 21.73 -18.94 7.91
CA SER A 59 21.23 -20.21 8.46
C SER A 59 21.37 -21.30 7.40
N VAL A 60 22.48 -22.02 7.49
CA VAL A 60 22.75 -23.24 6.71
C VAL A 60 21.99 -24.41 7.36
N ASN A 61 20.94 -24.84 6.67
CA ASN A 61 20.63 -26.23 6.30
C ASN A 61 20.25 -27.28 7.39
N LYS A 62 19.04 -27.85 7.25
CA LYS A 62 18.88 -29.33 7.29
C LYS A 62 17.68 -29.82 6.46
N LYS A 63 18.02 -30.59 5.40
CA LYS A 63 17.18 -31.47 4.58
C LYS A 63 16.36 -32.51 5.38
N SER A 64 15.09 -32.68 4.98
CA SER A 64 14.33 -33.94 4.71
C SER A 64 12.84 -33.57 4.79
N SER A 65 11.89 -33.87 3.90
CA SER A 65 11.65 -34.96 2.96
C SER A 65 10.51 -34.50 2.03
N LYS A 66 10.66 -34.50 0.69
CA LYS A 66 10.15 -35.53 -0.23
C LYS A 66 8.78 -36.12 0.12
N THR A 67 7.73 -35.70 -0.61
CA THR A 67 6.79 -36.54 -1.41
C THR A 67 5.78 -35.64 -2.15
N ALA A 68 5.79 -35.69 -3.50
CA ALA A 68 4.68 -36.05 -4.40
C ALA A 68 3.42 -35.17 -4.32
N GLY A 69 2.86 -34.60 -5.39
CA GLY A 69 3.11 -34.72 -6.82
C GLY A 69 1.95 -34.04 -7.59
N ALA A 70 2.12 -33.90 -8.91
CA ALA A 70 1.09 -33.64 -9.94
C ALA A 70 0.32 -32.30 -9.81
N SER A 71 -0.01 -31.55 -10.86
CA SER A 71 -0.05 -31.77 -12.31
C SER A 71 -0.36 -30.44 -12.99
N SER A 72 0.11 -30.30 -14.25
CA SER A 72 -0.59 -29.71 -15.41
C SER A 72 -1.15 -28.27 -15.29
N GLY A 73 -0.87 -27.30 -16.16
CA GLY A 73 -0.30 -27.29 -17.50
C GLY A 73 -0.84 -26.06 -18.25
N ALA A 74 0.02 -25.34 -18.98
CA ALA A 74 -0.28 -24.38 -20.07
C ALA A 74 1.09 -23.94 -20.62
N VAL A 75 1.58 -24.30 -21.84
CA VAL A 75 1.10 -24.00 -23.21
C VAL A 75 0.98 -22.47 -23.38
N THR A 76 1.78 -21.73 -24.16
CA THR A 76 2.51 -22.00 -25.43
C THR A 76 3.61 -20.93 -25.70
N PRO A 77 4.53 -21.17 -26.67
CA PRO A 77 5.71 -20.34 -26.97
C PRO A 77 5.66 -19.63 -28.34
N VAL A 78 6.32 -18.48 -28.54
CA VAL A 78 6.67 -17.96 -29.88
C VAL A 78 7.94 -17.08 -29.85
N SER A 79 8.92 -17.48 -30.66
CA SER A 79 9.97 -16.69 -31.36
C SER A 79 11.11 -16.00 -30.59
N ALA A 80 12.29 -16.60 -30.64
CA ALA A 80 13.56 -15.87 -30.60
C ALA A 80 14.51 -16.36 -31.70
N THR A 81 14.92 -15.42 -32.54
CA THR A 81 15.67 -15.59 -33.78
C THR A 81 17.17 -15.76 -33.52
N ARG A 82 17.67 -16.88 -34.04
CA ARG A 82 19.07 -17.27 -34.33
C ARG A 82 19.84 -16.21 -35.13
N ARG A 83 21.00 -15.72 -34.64
CA ARG A 83 22.19 -15.37 -35.47
C ARG A 83 23.51 -15.58 -34.69
N LYS A 84 24.54 -15.85 -35.50
CA LYS A 84 25.83 -16.53 -35.27
C LYS A 84 26.94 -15.63 -34.68
N PRO A 85 28.08 -16.23 -34.26
CA PRO A 85 29.23 -15.58 -33.63
C PRO A 85 30.29 -15.13 -34.65
N VAL A 86 31.17 -14.22 -34.25
CA VAL A 86 32.41 -13.86 -34.95
C VAL A 86 33.58 -13.83 -33.95
N SER A 87 34.59 -14.60 -34.30
CA SER A 87 35.93 -14.75 -33.71
C SER A 87 36.84 -13.56 -34.01
N GLY A 88 37.77 -13.28 -33.11
CA GLY A 88 38.95 -12.45 -33.34
C GLY A 88 40.03 -12.82 -32.33
N GLU A 89 40.96 -13.67 -32.76
CA GLU A 89 42.26 -13.94 -32.14
C GLU A 89 43.29 -12.98 -32.75
N GLU A 90 44.26 -12.51 -31.94
CA GLU A 90 45.67 -12.17 -32.26
C GLU A 90 46.26 -11.55 -30.96
N GLU A 91 47.19 -12.23 -30.28
CA GLU A 91 48.68 -12.03 -30.36
C GLU A 91 49.12 -10.60 -29.99
N ALA A 92 50.20 -10.31 -29.27
CA ALA A 92 51.19 -10.96 -28.41
C ALA A 92 52.03 -9.78 -27.84
N ASP A 93 53.12 -10.08 -27.11
CA ASP A 93 54.23 -9.15 -26.79
C ASP A 93 54.01 -8.19 -25.60
N ASP A 94 54.96 -7.87 -24.72
CA ASP A 94 56.22 -8.46 -24.24
C ASP A 94 56.72 -7.48 -23.14
N ALA A 95 57.52 -7.97 -22.20
CA ALA A 95 58.57 -7.26 -21.43
C ALA A 95 58.22 -5.95 -20.64
N ASP A 96 58.30 -5.97 -19.30
CA ASP A 96 59.50 -5.63 -18.51
C ASP A 96 59.78 -4.12 -18.40
N MET A 97 59.60 -3.56 -17.21
CA MET A 97 60.53 -2.61 -16.57
C MET A 97 59.91 -2.05 -15.28
N THR A 98 60.61 -2.35 -14.20
CA THR A 98 60.54 -1.71 -12.89
C THR A 98 60.87 -0.24 -12.97
N ASP A 99 60.07 0.61 -12.33
CA ASP A 99 60.56 1.83 -11.68
C ASP A 99 59.73 2.07 -10.41
N GLU A 100 60.43 2.03 -9.27
CA GLU A 100 59.95 2.44 -7.96
C GLU A 100 59.85 3.98 -7.93
N GLU A 101 58.65 4.54 -7.76
CA GLU A 101 58.50 5.88 -7.16
C GLU A 101 57.28 5.96 -6.21
N GLU A 102 57.49 6.74 -5.16
CA GLU A 102 56.86 6.85 -3.84
C GLU A 102 55.32 7.09 -3.73
N PRO A 103 54.71 6.84 -2.54
CA PRO A 103 53.27 6.80 -2.35
C PRO A 103 52.69 8.19 -2.08
N TYR A 104 52.06 8.81 -3.09
CA TYR A 104 51.23 9.99 -2.90
C TYR A 104 49.76 9.60 -2.66
N SER A 105 49.31 9.82 -1.42
CA SER A 105 47.93 10.06 -0.96
C SER A 105 46.81 9.74 -1.98
N THR A 106 46.44 8.47 -2.08
CA THR A 106 45.26 8.01 -2.85
C THR A 106 43.93 8.42 -2.21
N ASP A 107 43.95 8.97 -1.00
CA ASP A 107 42.73 9.22 -0.22
C ASP A 107 42.02 10.51 -0.66
N GLU A 108 42.76 11.56 -1.05
CA GLU A 108 42.15 12.81 -1.53
C GLU A 108 41.55 12.63 -2.94
N ASN A 109 42.24 11.89 -3.82
CA ASN A 109 41.77 11.62 -5.16
C ASN A 109 40.58 10.64 -5.19
N THR A 110 40.44 9.77 -4.18
CA THR A 110 39.26 8.90 -4.05
C THR A 110 38.06 9.66 -3.49
N LEU A 111 38.25 10.57 -2.54
CA LEU A 111 37.16 11.41 -2.01
C LEU A 111 36.61 12.38 -3.04
N ILE A 112 37.48 13.03 -3.82
CA ILE A 112 37.05 13.93 -4.90
C ILE A 112 36.28 13.14 -5.96
N ARG A 113 36.79 11.97 -6.37
CA ARG A 113 36.06 11.08 -7.31
C ARG A 113 34.75 10.56 -6.76
N GLN A 114 34.69 10.25 -5.46
CA GLN A 114 33.46 9.82 -4.80
C GLN A 114 32.45 10.96 -4.71
N ALA A 115 32.88 12.18 -4.40
CA ALA A 115 32.03 13.36 -4.38
C ALA A 115 31.49 13.67 -5.79
N GLU A 116 32.32 13.56 -6.82
CA GLU A 116 31.90 13.71 -8.22
C GLU A 116 30.90 12.62 -8.65
N GLU A 117 31.13 11.37 -8.25
CA GLU A 117 30.21 10.26 -8.54
C GLU A 117 28.87 10.43 -7.80
N ILE A 118 28.90 10.90 -6.54
CA ILE A 118 27.70 11.22 -5.76
C ILE A 118 26.95 12.38 -6.41
N GLN A 119 27.64 13.43 -6.83
CA GLN A 119 27.03 14.57 -7.52
C GLN A 119 26.37 14.12 -8.82
N ARG A 120 27.05 13.33 -9.65
CA ARG A 120 26.48 12.78 -10.90
C ARG A 120 25.24 11.92 -10.65
N ARG A 121 25.27 11.10 -9.60
CA ARG A 121 24.11 10.26 -9.23
C ARG A 121 22.95 11.10 -8.71
N LEU A 122 23.23 12.14 -7.94
CA LEU A 122 22.21 13.06 -7.45
C LEU A 122 21.59 13.83 -8.61
N ASP A 123 22.40 14.40 -9.51
CA ASP A 123 21.93 15.10 -10.70
C ASP A 123 21.06 14.19 -11.59
N ALA A 124 21.46 12.93 -11.80
CA ALA A 124 20.67 11.95 -12.55
C ALA A 124 19.34 11.57 -11.88
N ILE A 125 19.25 11.64 -10.55
CA ILE A 125 18.00 11.44 -9.80
C ILE A 125 17.14 12.71 -9.86
N VAL A 126 17.75 13.89 -9.75
CA VAL A 126 17.07 15.19 -9.87
C VAL A 126 16.45 15.36 -11.25
N GLU A 127 17.14 14.95 -12.32
CA GLU A 127 16.58 14.95 -13.68
C GLU A 127 15.43 13.96 -13.87
N LYS A 128 15.37 12.90 -13.07
CA LYS A 128 14.28 11.91 -13.12
C LYS A 128 13.00 12.36 -12.41
N TYR A 129 13.11 13.31 -11.49
CA TYR A 129 12.00 13.77 -10.65
C TYR A 129 11.90 15.31 -10.70
N ASP A 130 11.03 15.82 -11.58
CA ASP A 130 10.80 17.26 -11.77
C ASP A 130 10.47 17.98 -10.46
N ASP A 131 9.74 17.31 -9.55
CA ASP A 131 9.40 17.84 -8.22
C ASP A 131 10.64 18.12 -7.35
N LEU A 132 11.66 17.26 -7.44
CA LEU A 132 12.92 17.41 -6.71
C LEU A 132 13.75 18.56 -7.30
N ALA A 133 13.75 18.71 -8.63
CA ALA A 133 14.42 19.83 -9.29
C ALA A 133 13.79 21.18 -8.90
N MET A 134 12.46 21.26 -8.87
CA MET A 134 11.71 22.43 -8.39
C MET A 134 11.98 22.70 -6.91
N PHE A 135 12.08 21.65 -6.09
CA PHE A 135 12.44 21.74 -4.68
C PHE A 135 13.86 22.30 -4.48
N ILE A 136 14.86 21.81 -5.22
CA ILE A 136 16.25 22.29 -5.13
C ILE A 136 16.36 23.76 -5.56
N GLN A 137 15.68 24.16 -6.63
CA GLN A 137 15.65 25.56 -7.08
C GLN A 137 14.98 26.51 -6.07
N SER A 138 14.06 25.98 -5.27
CA SER A 138 13.36 26.72 -4.22
C SER A 138 13.94 26.46 -2.83
N TYR A 139 15.01 25.67 -2.72
CA TYR A 139 15.61 25.28 -1.45
C TYR A 139 16.10 26.51 -0.68
N ASP A 140 16.86 27.38 -1.32
CA ASP A 140 17.36 28.62 -0.68
C ASP A 140 16.21 29.54 -0.25
N LYS A 141 15.09 29.53 -0.99
CA LYS A 141 13.90 30.32 -0.65
C LYS A 141 13.19 29.76 0.59
N HIS A 142 13.17 28.44 0.74
CA HIS A 142 12.47 27.73 1.81
C HIS A 142 13.41 27.17 2.90
N ALA A 143 14.71 27.50 2.85
CA ALA A 143 15.70 27.00 3.80
C ALA A 143 15.36 27.34 5.27
N HIS A 144 14.70 28.48 5.47
CA HIS A 144 14.19 28.90 6.77
C HIS A 144 13.06 28.02 7.33
N LEU A 145 12.35 27.27 6.48
CA LEU A 145 11.31 26.32 6.88
C LEU A 145 11.91 24.93 7.19
N PHE A 146 12.99 24.56 6.50
CA PHE A 146 13.66 23.27 6.68
C PHE A 146 14.70 23.25 7.79
N THR A 147 15.09 24.43 8.27
CA THR A 147 15.90 24.56 9.48
C THR A 147 14.96 24.86 10.62
N PRO A 148 14.46 23.84 11.36
CA PRO A 148 13.51 24.10 12.41
C PRO A 148 14.18 24.96 13.48
N LEU A 149 13.49 26.00 13.97
CA LEU A 149 14.00 26.93 14.98
C LEU A 149 14.52 26.21 16.25
N PHE A 150 14.06 24.97 16.51
CA PHE A 150 14.56 24.17 17.62
C PHE A 150 16.05 23.79 17.50
N ALA A 151 16.58 23.61 16.27
CA ALA A 151 17.97 23.20 16.06
C ALA A 151 18.96 24.36 16.33
N PHE A 152 18.57 25.60 16.05
CA PHE A 152 19.31 26.79 16.48
C PHE A 152 19.19 27.05 17.99
N ASN A 153 18.16 26.51 18.64
CA ASN A 153 17.88 26.75 20.05
C ASN A 153 18.80 25.98 21.01
N HIS A 154 19.62 25.05 20.51
CA HIS A 154 20.59 24.32 21.33
C HIS A 154 21.99 24.94 21.31
N GLN A 155 22.29 25.85 20.37
CA GLN A 155 23.56 26.59 20.36
C GLN A 155 23.52 27.88 21.19
N ASN A 156 22.32 28.37 21.52
CA ASN A 156 22.12 29.40 22.52
C ASN A 156 20.98 28.97 23.46
N PRO A 157 21.25 28.56 24.71
CA PRO A 157 20.22 28.25 25.70
C PRO A 157 19.37 29.48 26.14
N SER A 158 19.47 30.60 25.41
CA SER A 158 18.80 31.87 25.65
C SER A 158 17.69 32.15 24.63
N THR A 159 17.18 31.14 23.92
CA THR A 159 16.04 31.28 22.99
C THR A 159 14.95 30.21 23.15
N ALA A 160 15.01 29.35 24.18
CA ALA A 160 13.75 29.02 24.84
C ALA A 160 13.17 30.38 25.25
N PRO A 161 11.88 30.70 25.01
CA PRO A 161 11.34 31.94 25.53
C PRO A 161 11.64 31.91 27.03
N ALA A 162 12.63 32.69 27.45
CA ALA A 162 12.94 32.83 28.84
C ALA A 162 11.74 33.62 29.35
N TYR A 163 10.69 32.92 29.78
CA TYR A 163 9.47 33.52 30.31
C TYR A 163 9.81 34.47 31.48
N ASN A 164 10.98 34.27 32.09
CA ASN A 164 11.59 35.11 33.12
C ASN A 164 12.11 36.48 32.64
N SER A 165 12.31 36.69 31.33
CA SER A 165 12.77 37.96 30.74
C SER A 165 11.73 38.67 29.89
N LEU A 166 10.51 38.12 29.77
CA LEU A 166 9.40 38.81 29.11
C LEU A 166 8.88 39.91 30.03
N SER A 167 8.64 41.10 29.47
CA SER A 167 7.95 42.14 30.23
C SER A 167 6.50 41.67 30.51
N SER A 168 5.89 42.16 31.59
CA SER A 168 4.48 41.86 31.87
C SER A 168 3.56 42.18 30.68
N ALA A 169 3.90 43.20 29.90
CA ALA A 169 3.16 43.59 28.71
C ALA A 169 3.32 42.58 27.55
N ASP A 170 4.51 42.00 27.37
CA ASP A 170 4.76 40.99 26.33
C ASP A 170 4.12 39.65 26.71
N LEU A 171 4.06 39.34 28.01
CA LEU A 171 3.34 38.17 28.51
C LEU A 171 1.83 38.33 28.28
N ASP A 172 1.26 39.49 28.56
CA ASP A 172 -0.15 39.78 28.30
C ASP A 172 -0.48 39.72 26.80
N ALA A 173 0.41 40.21 25.93
CA ALA A 173 0.27 40.10 24.47
C ALA A 173 0.34 38.63 24.00
N LEU A 174 1.28 37.84 24.53
CA LEU A 174 1.38 36.42 24.25
C LEU A 174 0.15 35.65 24.76
N LEU A 175 -0.37 35.98 25.95
CA LEU A 175 -1.59 35.37 26.46
C LEU A 175 -2.80 35.70 25.58
N GLN A 176 -2.88 36.92 25.02
CA GLN A 176 -3.93 37.28 24.06
C GLN A 176 -3.78 36.54 22.72
N GLU A 177 -2.56 36.29 22.27
CA GLU A 177 -2.27 35.50 21.07
C GLU A 177 -2.57 34.00 21.27
N MET A 178 -2.28 33.46 22.46
CA MET A 178 -2.52 32.06 22.82
C MET A 178 -3.95 31.78 23.29
N GLU A 179 -4.71 32.78 23.75
CA GLU A 179 -6.11 32.65 24.17
C GLU A 179 -7.01 31.92 23.13
N PRO A 180 -6.98 32.26 21.83
CA PRO A 180 -7.76 31.53 20.84
C PRO A 180 -7.35 30.06 20.72
N GLU A 181 -6.04 29.76 20.78
CA GLU A 181 -5.52 28.39 20.70
C GLU A 181 -5.93 27.55 21.92
N ILE A 182 -5.84 28.13 23.12
CA ILE A 182 -6.31 27.49 24.36
C ILE A 182 -7.81 27.21 24.29
N ARG A 183 -8.62 28.14 23.77
CA ARG A 183 -10.07 27.94 23.58
C ARG A 183 -10.37 26.87 22.54
N GLU A 184 -9.57 26.78 21.49
CA GLU A 184 -9.70 25.72 20.50
C GLU A 184 -9.33 24.35 21.08
N ALA A 185 -8.25 24.28 21.85
CA ALA A 185 -7.86 23.09 22.59
C ALA A 185 -8.95 22.66 23.59
N ASP A 186 -9.56 23.59 24.32
CA ASP A 186 -10.68 23.26 25.22
C ASP A 186 -11.91 22.73 24.46
N ARG A 187 -12.21 23.29 23.28
CA ARG A 187 -13.28 22.76 22.41
C ARG A 187 -12.95 21.37 21.89
N SER A 188 -11.70 21.11 21.50
CA SER A 188 -11.28 19.79 21.01
C SER A 188 -11.29 18.76 22.14
N LEU A 189 -10.85 19.11 23.34
CA LEU A 189 -10.95 18.27 24.53
C LEU A 189 -12.42 17.98 24.88
N ALA A 190 -13.30 18.98 24.82
CA ALA A 190 -14.74 18.77 25.01
C ALA A 190 -15.33 17.82 23.96
N SER A 191 -14.88 17.93 22.70
CA SER A 191 -15.26 17.01 21.62
C SER A 191 -14.76 15.59 21.88
N ILE A 192 -13.51 15.42 22.32
CA ILE A 192 -12.93 14.11 22.67
C ILE A 192 -13.72 13.48 23.82
N ILE A 193 -14.05 14.24 24.86
CA ILE A 193 -14.89 13.78 25.99
C ILE A 193 -16.28 13.38 25.49
N GLN A 194 -16.85 14.10 24.52
CA GLN A 194 -18.13 13.71 23.91
C GLN A 194 -18.01 12.41 23.12
N LEU A 195 -16.94 12.22 22.35
CA LEU A 195 -16.69 10.98 21.59
C LEU A 195 -16.42 9.79 22.52
N GLU A 196 -15.75 10.03 23.64
CA GLU A 196 -15.56 9.03 24.70
C GLU A 196 -16.90 8.64 25.35
N LYS A 197 -17.76 9.61 25.66
CA LYS A 197 -19.13 9.35 26.14
C LYS A 197 -19.98 8.58 25.12
N GLN A 198 -19.72 8.78 23.83
CA GLN A 198 -20.35 8.03 22.74
C GLN A 198 -19.72 6.64 22.54
N GLY A 199 -18.67 6.29 23.29
CA GLY A 199 -17.99 5.00 23.21
C GLY A 199 -17.19 4.80 21.92
N VAL A 200 -16.79 5.89 21.25
CA VAL A 200 -16.09 5.83 19.95
C VAL A 200 -14.57 5.64 20.12
N THR A 201 -14.03 5.93 21.31
CA THR A 201 -12.59 5.93 21.59
C THR A 201 -11.99 4.53 21.83
N SER A 202 -12.82 3.53 22.16
CA SER A 202 -12.41 2.14 22.39
C SER A 202 -12.93 1.22 21.29
N ALA A 203 -12.29 1.17 20.11
CA ALA A 203 -12.69 0.35 18.95
C ALA A 203 -14.20 0.41 18.55
N GLY A 204 -14.97 1.36 19.09
CA GLY A 204 -16.42 1.40 18.99
C GLY A 204 -17.09 0.10 19.46
N LYS A 205 -17.96 -0.43 18.60
CA LYS A 205 -18.68 -1.69 18.81
C LYS A 205 -17.96 -2.89 18.20
N LEU A 206 -16.65 -2.78 17.91
CA LEU A 206 -15.92 -3.82 17.19
C LEU A 206 -15.90 -5.16 17.95
N GLU A 207 -15.80 -5.10 19.27
CA GLU A 207 -15.91 -6.29 20.14
C GLU A 207 -17.28 -6.98 20.02
N GLU A 208 -18.35 -6.22 19.76
CA GLU A 208 -19.70 -6.77 19.53
C GLU A 208 -19.80 -7.50 18.17
N TYR A 209 -18.94 -7.15 17.20
CA TYR A 209 -18.94 -7.72 15.85
C TYR A 209 -18.07 -8.97 15.69
N GLU A 210 -17.10 -9.20 16.57
CA GLU A 210 -16.29 -10.42 16.57
C GLU A 210 -17.13 -11.73 16.59
N PRO A 211 -18.16 -11.88 17.45
CA PRO A 211 -19.02 -13.07 17.44
C PRO A 211 -19.93 -13.17 16.21
N LEU A 212 -20.12 -12.09 15.45
CA LEU A 212 -20.94 -12.06 14.23
C LEU A 212 -20.17 -12.55 12.99
N LEU A 213 -18.83 -12.55 13.02
CA LEU A 213 -17.97 -13.04 11.94
C LEU A 213 -18.30 -14.47 11.46
N PRO A 214 -18.47 -15.48 12.34
CA PRO A 214 -18.81 -16.83 11.86
C PRO A 214 -20.18 -16.88 11.18
N ARG A 215 -21.16 -16.10 11.66
CA ARG A 215 -22.49 -16.00 11.05
C ARG A 215 -22.41 -15.32 9.68
N LEU A 216 -21.60 -14.28 9.53
CA LEU A 216 -21.37 -13.63 8.25
C LEU A 216 -20.71 -14.59 7.27
N ALA A 217 -19.68 -15.34 7.70
CA ALA A 217 -19.02 -16.34 6.88
C ALA A 217 -19.99 -17.43 6.41
N GLU A 218 -20.89 -17.88 7.29
CA GLU A 218 -21.95 -18.83 6.93
C GLU A 218 -22.92 -18.26 5.90
N VAL A 219 -23.38 -17.02 6.07
CA VAL A 219 -24.27 -16.35 5.12
C VAL A 219 -23.60 -16.14 3.77
N VAL A 220 -22.34 -15.70 3.75
CA VAL A 220 -21.55 -15.55 2.52
C VAL A 220 -21.38 -16.89 1.82
N LYS A 221 -21.15 -17.97 2.57
CA LYS A 221 -21.08 -19.32 2.00
C LYS A 221 -22.40 -19.73 1.35
N LYS A 222 -23.53 -19.55 2.06
CA LYS A 222 -24.86 -19.86 1.50
C LYS A 222 -25.16 -19.03 0.25
N HIS A 223 -24.80 -17.74 0.25
CA HIS A 223 -24.98 -16.88 -0.91
C HIS A 223 -24.15 -17.35 -2.12
N LYS A 224 -22.91 -17.82 -1.90
CA LYS A 224 -22.10 -18.44 -2.96
C LYS A 224 -22.72 -19.73 -3.49
N GLU A 225 -23.31 -20.55 -2.62
CA GLU A 225 -24.02 -21.75 -3.05
C GLU A 225 -25.27 -21.41 -3.86
N ASP A 226 -26.01 -20.39 -3.47
CA ASP A 226 -27.22 -19.97 -4.17
C ASP A 226 -26.92 -19.32 -5.52
N THR A 227 -25.90 -18.45 -5.61
CA THR A 227 -25.45 -17.87 -6.89
C THR A 227 -25.07 -18.95 -7.89
N ASN A 228 -24.29 -19.97 -7.48
CA ASN A 228 -23.98 -21.11 -8.34
C ASN A 228 -25.24 -21.88 -8.81
N ARG A 229 -26.28 -21.99 -7.96
CA ARG A 229 -27.55 -22.60 -8.35
C ARG A 229 -28.30 -21.75 -9.37
N PHE A 230 -28.29 -20.42 -9.20
CA PHE A 230 -28.89 -19.50 -10.16
C PHE A 230 -28.21 -19.59 -11.52
N ASP A 231 -26.88 -19.60 -11.57
CA ASP A 231 -26.12 -19.69 -12.82
C ASP A 231 -26.42 -21.01 -13.57
N ALA A 232 -26.56 -22.11 -12.84
CA ALA A 232 -26.95 -23.40 -13.40
C ALA A 232 -28.38 -23.40 -13.96
N LEU A 233 -29.31 -22.73 -13.27
CA LEU A 233 -30.69 -22.58 -13.73
C LEU A 233 -30.78 -21.65 -14.95
N GLU A 234 -30.02 -20.57 -14.96
CA GLU A 234 -29.94 -19.63 -16.09
C GLU A 234 -29.41 -20.34 -17.33
N SER A 235 -28.31 -21.07 -17.21
CA SER A 235 -27.74 -21.87 -18.30
C SER A 235 -28.76 -22.88 -18.86
N ARG A 236 -29.53 -23.52 -17.97
CA ARG A 236 -30.60 -24.45 -18.37
C ARG A 236 -31.76 -23.73 -19.08
N LEU A 237 -32.16 -22.56 -18.60
CA LEU A 237 -33.23 -21.76 -19.19
C LEU A 237 -32.83 -21.25 -20.56
N MET A 238 -31.60 -20.75 -20.71
CA MET A 238 -31.05 -20.31 -22.00
C MET A 238 -31.01 -21.46 -22.99
N GLY A 239 -30.54 -22.64 -22.57
CA GLY A 239 -30.56 -23.84 -23.44
C GLY A 239 -31.98 -24.33 -23.78
N LEU A 240 -32.97 -24.09 -22.92
CA LEU A 240 -34.38 -24.39 -23.25
C LEU A 240 -34.94 -23.38 -24.26
N LEU A 241 -34.64 -22.10 -24.07
CA LEU A 241 -35.07 -21.02 -24.96
C LEU A 241 -34.46 -21.17 -26.35
N GLU A 242 -33.18 -21.55 -26.43
CA GLU A 242 -32.49 -21.83 -27.69
C GLU A 242 -33.15 -22.99 -28.45
N ARG A 243 -33.35 -24.14 -27.79
CA ARG A 243 -34.09 -25.28 -28.40
C ARG A 243 -35.51 -24.92 -28.82
N TYR A 244 -36.19 -24.06 -28.05
CA TYR A 244 -37.51 -23.59 -28.42
C TYR A 244 -37.45 -22.72 -29.69
N ASN A 245 -36.49 -21.79 -29.75
CA ASN A 245 -36.28 -20.93 -30.92
C ASN A 245 -35.94 -21.75 -32.17
N GLU A 246 -35.05 -22.73 -32.05
CA GLU A 246 -34.74 -23.69 -33.13
C GLU A 246 -36.00 -24.44 -33.59
N ARG A 247 -36.80 -24.97 -32.66
CA ARG A 247 -38.04 -25.66 -32.99
C ARG A 247 -39.04 -24.76 -33.70
N VAL A 248 -39.18 -23.51 -33.26
CA VAL A 248 -40.04 -22.52 -33.92
C VAL A 248 -39.51 -22.20 -35.32
N GLY A 249 -38.19 -22.10 -35.50
CA GLY A 249 -37.54 -21.93 -36.80
C GLY A 249 -37.81 -23.09 -37.76
N ILE A 250 -37.71 -24.33 -37.29
CA ILE A 250 -38.04 -25.52 -38.11
C ILE A 250 -39.54 -25.55 -38.44
N MET A 251 -40.41 -25.20 -37.50
CA MET A 251 -41.85 -25.16 -37.73
C MET A 251 -42.24 -24.07 -38.74
N SER A 252 -41.59 -22.91 -38.72
CA SER A 252 -41.85 -21.86 -39.70
C SER A 252 -41.32 -22.23 -41.08
N GLU A 253 -40.16 -22.87 -41.18
CA GLU A 253 -39.63 -23.41 -42.44
C GLU A 253 -40.56 -24.48 -43.03
N LEU A 254 -41.03 -25.43 -42.21
CA LEU A 254 -41.99 -26.44 -42.63
C LEU A 254 -43.30 -25.82 -43.11
N PHE A 255 -43.78 -24.76 -42.45
CA PHE A 255 -44.99 -24.06 -42.87
C PHE A 255 -44.82 -23.34 -44.21
N VAL A 256 -43.65 -22.75 -44.47
CA VAL A 256 -43.32 -22.14 -45.78
C VAL A 256 -43.27 -23.22 -46.86
N GLN A 257 -42.58 -24.34 -46.61
CA GLN A 257 -42.52 -25.46 -47.55
C GLN A 257 -43.92 -26.00 -47.87
N TRP A 258 -44.76 -26.18 -46.84
CA TRP A 258 -46.14 -26.62 -47.05
C TRP A 258 -46.94 -25.62 -47.89
N ASN A 259 -46.84 -24.33 -47.58
CA ASN A 259 -47.51 -23.29 -48.34
C ASN A 259 -47.06 -23.26 -49.82
N ASP A 260 -45.79 -23.51 -50.10
CA ASP A 260 -45.29 -23.58 -51.48
C ASP A 260 -45.78 -24.85 -52.20
N THR A 261 -45.78 -26.02 -51.54
CA THR A 261 -46.33 -27.25 -52.13
C THR A 261 -47.83 -27.14 -52.41
N ILE A 262 -48.60 -26.44 -51.56
CA ILE A 262 -50.02 -26.18 -51.79
C ILE A 262 -50.19 -25.25 -52.99
N ARG A 263 -49.40 -24.17 -53.09
CA ARG A 263 -49.43 -23.26 -54.24
C ARG A 263 -49.12 -23.97 -55.56
N ASP A 264 -48.14 -24.87 -55.57
CA ASP A 264 -47.78 -25.65 -56.76
C ASP A 264 -48.93 -26.59 -57.17
N ALA A 265 -49.53 -27.28 -56.19
CA ALA A 265 -50.69 -28.14 -56.42
C ALA A 265 -51.90 -27.34 -56.94
N GLU A 266 -52.18 -26.16 -56.37
CA GLU A 266 -53.22 -25.23 -56.84
C GLU A 266 -52.94 -24.79 -58.29
N ALA A 267 -51.69 -24.44 -58.62
CA ALA A 267 -51.32 -24.03 -59.98
C ALA A 267 -51.52 -25.17 -60.99
N ASP A 268 -51.22 -26.41 -60.62
CA ASP A 268 -51.43 -27.57 -61.49
C ASP A 268 -52.91 -27.90 -61.67
N ILE A 269 -53.74 -27.77 -60.62
CA ILE A 269 -55.20 -27.89 -60.73
C ILE A 269 -55.74 -26.84 -61.72
N VAL A 270 -55.33 -25.58 -61.60
CA VAL A 270 -55.75 -24.50 -62.51
C VAL A 270 -55.36 -24.78 -63.96
N LYS A 271 -54.17 -25.36 -64.21
CA LYS A 271 -53.76 -25.77 -65.56
C LYS A 271 -54.67 -26.88 -66.09
N LEU A 272 -54.94 -27.92 -65.29
CA LEU A 272 -55.79 -29.04 -65.68
C LEU A 272 -57.24 -28.59 -65.94
N GLU A 273 -57.78 -27.70 -65.11
CA GLU A 273 -59.10 -27.10 -65.31
C GLU A 273 -59.16 -26.30 -66.63
N LYS A 274 -58.13 -25.52 -66.93
CA LYS A 274 -58.02 -24.78 -68.19
C LYS A 274 -57.91 -25.69 -69.41
N GLU A 275 -57.19 -26.79 -69.30
CA GLU A 275 -57.10 -27.80 -70.37
C GLU A 275 -58.43 -28.52 -70.59
N LEU A 276 -59.13 -28.89 -69.51
CA LEU A 276 -60.47 -29.49 -69.60
C LEU A 276 -61.47 -28.53 -70.24
N ALA A 277 -61.49 -27.26 -69.83
CA ALA A 277 -62.35 -26.25 -70.43
C ALA A 277 -62.11 -26.12 -71.95
N LYS A 278 -60.84 -26.13 -72.37
CA LYS A 278 -60.48 -26.12 -73.81
C LYS A 278 -60.95 -27.38 -74.54
N ARG A 279 -60.82 -28.57 -73.94
CA ARG A 279 -61.31 -29.82 -74.56
C ARG A 279 -62.83 -29.81 -74.71
N GLN A 280 -63.54 -29.28 -73.70
CA GLN A 280 -64.99 -29.08 -73.75
C GLN A 280 -65.39 -28.11 -74.86
N GLU A 281 -64.70 -26.97 -75.00
CA GLU A 281 -64.91 -26.02 -76.10
C GLU A 281 -64.67 -26.66 -77.48
N GLN A 282 -63.72 -27.59 -77.57
CA GLN A 282 -63.41 -28.33 -78.80
C GLN A 282 -64.37 -29.50 -79.07
N GLY A 283 -65.36 -29.76 -78.21
CA GLY A 283 -66.34 -30.84 -78.39
C GLY A 283 -65.77 -32.26 -78.29
N LEU A 284 -64.54 -32.40 -77.79
CA LEU A 284 -63.89 -33.69 -77.50
C LEU A 284 -64.23 -34.06 -76.05
N GLN A 285 -65.28 -34.88 -75.86
CA GLN A 285 -65.56 -35.54 -74.59
C GLN A 285 -64.71 -36.80 -74.42
#